data_AF-A0A7R9XT11-F1
#
_entry.id   AF-A0A7R9XT11-F1
#
_cell.length_a   1.000
_cell.length_b   1.000
_cell.length_c   1.000
_cell.angle_alpha   90.00
_cell.angle_beta   90.00
_cell.angle_gamma   90.00
#
_symmetry.space_group_name_H-M   'P 1'
#
loop_
_entity.id
_entity.type
_entity.pdbx_description
1 polymer ?
#
loop_
_entity_poly.entity_id
_entity_poly.type
_entity_poly.pdbx_seq_one_letter_code
_entity_poly.pdbx_strand_id
1 'polypeptide(L)'
;RGSFDRDRDRGYGRDRDRSRSPPRRFGGGGDAARQWEPGDGTAIPTTILRNCDETELMEKLPIVQSLMRRLLDCEAINSLLTNNDIVIAGTSLILRDSFKIYRMINDGIIRLIDLFFEMGKINAMKSLEIYKRATSQGDDLERFYRTTNQWSQFRDVKMPNIENPPSSFLQTMEEYARGASAEGGGGGGGGG
;
A
#
# COMPACT_ATOMS: atom_id res chain seq x y z
N ARG A 1 15.88 61.88 -50.40
CA ARG A 1 17.33 62.21 -50.38
C ARG A 1 17.89 61.70 -49.05
N GLY A 2 18.73 60.68 -48.98
CA GLY A 2 19.37 59.89 -50.02
C GLY A 2 19.69 58.48 -49.52
N SER A 3 19.79 57.58 -50.49
CA SER A 3 20.38 56.26 -50.41
C SER A 3 21.90 56.38 -50.23
N PHE A 4 22.56 55.37 -49.65
CA PHE A 4 23.61 54.60 -50.34
C PHE A 4 24.09 53.43 -49.48
N ASP A 5 23.84 52.24 -50.03
CA ASP A 5 24.41 50.94 -49.68
C ASP A 5 25.95 50.91 -49.72
N ARG A 6 26.54 50.03 -48.90
CA ARG A 6 27.39 48.97 -49.45
C ARG A 6 27.64 47.82 -48.48
N ASP A 7 27.45 46.63 -49.04
CA ASP A 7 27.66 45.29 -48.50
C ASP A 7 29.01 45.03 -47.86
N ARG A 8 28.99 44.17 -46.83
CA ARG A 8 29.88 43.00 -46.79
C ARG A 8 29.29 41.88 -45.96
N ASP A 9 28.79 40.88 -46.68
CA ASP A 9 28.71 39.50 -46.24
C ASP A 9 30.02 39.04 -45.56
N ARG A 10 29.87 38.37 -44.43
CA ARG A 10 30.61 37.15 -44.08
C ARG A 10 29.85 36.44 -42.96
N GLY A 11 29.13 35.40 -43.37
CA GLY A 11 28.31 34.59 -42.49
C GLY A 11 29.10 33.89 -41.39
N TYR A 12 28.38 33.58 -40.31
CA TYR A 12 28.69 32.48 -39.44
C TYR A 12 27.48 31.55 -39.37
N GLY A 13 27.76 30.32 -39.82
CA GLY A 13 27.07 29.06 -39.58
C GLY A 13 25.68 29.10 -38.96
N ARG A 14 24.73 28.53 -39.71
CA ARG A 14 23.79 27.60 -39.09
C ARG A 14 24.60 26.54 -38.35
N ASP A 15 24.69 26.63 -37.05
CA ASP A 15 24.97 25.47 -36.22
C ASP A 15 23.93 25.34 -35.13
N ARG A 16 23.31 24.16 -35.15
CA ARG A 16 22.34 23.68 -34.19
C ARG A 16 23.04 23.63 -32.83
N ASP A 17 22.48 24.31 -31.84
CA ASP A 17 22.64 23.83 -30.47
C ASP A 17 21.27 23.52 -29.85
N ARG A 18 20.81 22.31 -30.18
CA ARG A 18 19.69 21.60 -29.54
C ARG A 18 20.18 20.87 -28.27
N SER A 19 20.98 21.53 -27.43
CA SER A 19 21.58 20.86 -26.25
C SER A 19 21.40 21.65 -24.96
N ARG A 20 20.31 22.40 -24.81
CA ARG A 20 19.75 22.68 -23.48
C ARG A 20 18.44 21.92 -23.35
N SER A 21 18.52 20.77 -22.70
CA SER A 21 17.35 20.08 -22.17
C SER A 21 16.51 21.09 -21.39
N PRO A 22 15.19 21.14 -21.59
CA PRO A 22 14.34 21.96 -20.74
C PRO A 22 14.52 21.51 -19.28
N PRO A 23 14.40 22.42 -18.28
CA PRO A 23 14.34 21.99 -16.89
C PRO A 23 13.26 20.92 -16.80
N ARG A 24 13.58 19.77 -16.20
CA ARG A 24 12.62 18.71 -15.97
C ARG A 24 11.41 19.37 -15.29
N ARG A 25 10.32 19.55 -16.02
CA ARG A 25 9.00 19.74 -15.41
C ARG A 25 8.94 18.61 -14.40
N PHE A 26 8.71 18.95 -13.13
CA PHE A 26 8.38 17.96 -12.11
C PHE A 26 7.46 16.95 -12.77
N GLY A 27 7.96 15.72 -12.93
CA GLY A 27 7.34 14.70 -13.75
C GLY A 27 5.88 14.63 -13.34
N GLY A 28 4.99 14.85 -14.32
CA GLY A 28 3.56 14.76 -14.06
C GLY A 28 3.27 13.45 -13.35
N GLY A 29 2.35 13.48 -12.39
CA GLY A 29 1.98 12.33 -11.54
C GLY A 29 1.57 11.04 -12.26
N GLY A 30 1.63 10.99 -13.60
CA GLY A 30 1.42 9.79 -14.41
C GLY A 30 2.63 8.84 -14.48
N ASP A 31 3.87 9.27 -14.24
CA ASP A 31 5.03 8.36 -14.29
C ASP A 31 5.11 7.45 -13.06
N ALA A 32 4.67 7.95 -11.90
CA ALA A 32 4.68 7.20 -10.65
C ALA A 32 3.67 6.04 -10.63
N ALA A 33 2.62 6.11 -11.46
CA ALA A 33 1.64 5.05 -11.63
C ALA A 33 2.05 3.97 -12.64
N ARG A 34 2.88 4.34 -13.64
CA ARG A 34 3.36 3.41 -14.67
C ARG A 34 4.39 2.40 -14.16
N GLN A 35 4.96 2.64 -12.97
CA GLN A 35 5.95 1.75 -12.37
C GLN A 35 5.32 0.64 -11.49
N TRP A 36 3.99 0.49 -11.54
CA TRP A 36 3.31 -0.68 -11.00
C TRP A 36 3.54 -1.86 -11.97
N GLU A 37 4.63 -2.59 -11.75
CA GLU A 37 4.89 -3.88 -12.41
C GLU A 37 4.34 -5.00 -11.50
N PRO A 38 3.22 -5.65 -11.81
CA PRO A 38 2.94 -6.96 -11.25
C PRO A 38 4.03 -7.88 -11.82
N GLY A 39 4.95 -8.29 -10.95
CA GLY A 39 6.12 -9.08 -11.32
C GLY A 39 5.79 -10.21 -12.29
N ASP A 40 6.71 -10.40 -13.23
CA ASP A 40 6.78 -11.39 -14.29
C ASP A 40 6.75 -12.85 -13.79
N GLY A 41 5.70 -13.28 -13.10
CA GLY A 41 5.58 -14.67 -12.64
C GLY A 41 6.65 -15.11 -11.63
N THR A 42 7.55 -14.22 -11.23
CA THR A 42 8.42 -14.40 -10.08
C THR A 42 7.58 -14.28 -8.81
N ALA A 43 7.66 -15.29 -7.94
CA ALA A 43 6.94 -15.30 -6.68
C ALA A 43 7.22 -13.99 -5.94
N ILE A 44 6.15 -13.24 -5.64
CA ILE A 44 6.23 -12.04 -4.83
C ILE A 44 6.91 -12.43 -3.51
N PRO A 45 8.04 -11.79 -3.14
CA PRO A 45 8.72 -12.14 -1.90
C PRO A 45 7.80 -11.88 -0.71
N THR A 46 7.64 -12.92 0.12
CA THR A 46 6.86 -12.85 1.36
C THR A 46 7.46 -11.81 2.30
N THR A 47 6.62 -11.06 2.99
CA THR A 47 7.06 -10.05 3.94
C THR A 47 7.56 -10.67 5.25
N ILE A 48 8.26 -9.88 6.06
CA ILE A 48 8.78 -10.29 7.37
C ILE A 48 7.69 -10.86 8.29
N LEU A 49 6.44 -10.39 8.18
CA LEU A 49 5.34 -10.85 9.02
C LEU A 49 4.95 -12.30 8.73
N ARG A 50 5.26 -12.81 7.52
CA ARG A 50 4.96 -14.20 7.16
C ARG A 50 5.74 -15.22 7.99
N ASN A 51 6.89 -14.81 8.52
CA ASN A 51 7.86 -15.69 9.19
C ASN A 51 7.98 -15.42 10.70
N CYS A 52 7.17 -14.50 11.24
CA CYS A 52 7.17 -14.20 12.68
C CYS A 52 6.61 -15.37 13.50
N ASP A 53 7.10 -15.51 14.74
CA ASP A 53 6.42 -16.31 15.76
C ASP A 53 5.17 -15.59 16.30
N GLU A 54 4.40 -16.27 17.16
CA GLU A 54 3.18 -15.71 17.74
C GLU A 54 3.44 -14.38 18.47
N THR A 55 4.50 -14.30 19.29
CA THR A 55 4.75 -13.14 20.14
C THR A 55 5.12 -11.93 19.28
N GLU A 56 6.05 -12.11 18.34
CA GLU A 56 6.44 -11.07 17.41
C GLU A 56 5.29 -10.61 16.52
N LEU A 57 4.47 -11.55 16.03
CA LEU A 57 3.35 -11.22 15.16
C LEU A 57 2.30 -10.40 15.89
N MET A 58 1.97 -10.77 17.12
CA MET A 58 0.99 -10.07 17.95
C MET A 58 1.45 -8.66 18.34
N GLU A 59 2.75 -8.40 18.36
CA GLU A 59 3.31 -7.06 18.54
C GLU A 59 3.33 -6.25 17.23
N LYS A 60 3.88 -6.83 16.15
CA LYS A 60 4.16 -6.12 14.90
C LYS A 60 2.91 -5.88 14.06
N LEU A 61 2.00 -6.85 13.95
CA LEU A 61 0.84 -6.76 13.06
C LEU A 61 -0.10 -5.59 13.42
N PRO A 62 -0.45 -5.33 14.69
CA PRO A 62 -1.23 -4.15 15.06
C PRO A 62 -0.55 -2.81 14.74
N ILE A 63 0.79 -2.75 14.79
CA ILE A 63 1.55 -1.55 14.42
C ILE A 63 1.40 -1.27 12.93
N VAL A 64 1.52 -2.30 12.09
CA VAL A 64 1.34 -2.18 10.64
C VAL A 64 -0.11 -1.83 10.29
N GLN A 65 -1.10 -2.40 10.98
CA GLN A 65 -2.50 -2.00 10.83
C GLN A 65 -2.72 -0.53 11.22
N SER A 66 -2.07 -0.04 12.28
CA SER A 66 -2.16 1.37 12.67
C SER A 66 -1.53 2.30 11.65
N LEU A 67 -0.44 1.87 11.00
CA LEU A 67 0.19 2.60 9.90
C LEU A 67 -0.75 2.71 8.70
N MET A 68 -1.43 1.61 8.31
CA MET A 68 -2.44 1.64 7.25
C MET A 68 -3.51 2.69 7.54
N ARG A 69 -4.07 2.69 8.76
CA ARG A 69 -5.10 3.68 9.15
C ARG A 69 -4.59 5.11 8.97
N ARG A 70 -3.42 5.44 9.53
CA ARG A 70 -2.84 6.79 9.44
C ARG A 70 -2.54 7.22 8.00
N LEU A 71 -2.13 6.28 7.16
CA LEU A 71 -1.89 6.53 5.76
C LEU A 71 -3.19 6.88 5.03
N LEU A 72 -4.27 6.14 5.30
CA LEU A 72 -5.58 6.40 4.71
C LEU A 72 -6.23 7.70 5.23
N ASP A 73 -5.88 8.15 6.44
CA ASP A 73 -6.32 9.43 7.00
C ASP A 73 -5.75 10.65 6.24
N CYS A 74 -4.78 10.45 5.33
CA CYS A 74 -4.21 11.50 4.48
C CYS A 74 -5.08 11.82 3.23
N GLU A 75 -6.33 11.35 3.18
CA GLU A 75 -7.29 11.67 2.11
C GLU A 75 -7.50 13.19 2.00
N ALA A 76 -7.47 13.72 0.77
CA ALA A 76 -7.63 15.14 0.54
C ALA A 76 -9.06 15.60 0.91
N ILE A 77 -9.17 16.45 1.93
CA ILE A 77 -10.45 16.92 2.49
C ILE A 77 -11.23 17.80 1.50
N ASN A 78 -10.53 18.43 0.54
CA ASN A 78 -11.10 19.41 -0.38
C ASN A 78 -10.77 19.07 -1.84
N SER A 79 -11.80 19.01 -2.69
CA SER A 79 -11.70 18.72 -4.12
C SER A 79 -10.84 19.74 -4.89
N LEU A 80 -10.69 20.98 -4.40
CA LEU A 80 -9.82 22.00 -4.99
C LEU A 80 -8.34 21.65 -4.85
N LEU A 81 -7.96 20.86 -3.84
CA LEU A 81 -6.56 20.45 -3.60
C LEU A 81 -6.08 19.43 -4.63
N THR A 82 -7.00 18.77 -5.34
CA THR A 82 -6.70 17.73 -6.33
C THR A 82 -6.00 18.25 -7.59
N ASN A 83 -5.98 19.58 -7.78
CA ASN A 83 -5.27 20.25 -8.86
C ASN A 83 -3.86 20.74 -8.45
N ASN A 84 -3.48 20.60 -7.17
CA ASN A 84 -2.18 21.05 -6.68
C ASN A 84 -1.11 19.98 -6.91
N ASP A 85 -0.05 20.31 -7.65
CA ASP A 85 1.04 19.38 -8.00
C ASP A 85 1.72 18.72 -6.79
N ILE A 86 1.85 19.44 -5.66
CA ILE A 86 2.43 18.89 -4.43
C ILE A 86 1.50 17.86 -3.80
N VAL A 87 0.20 18.15 -3.78
CA VAL A 87 -0.82 17.22 -3.27
C VAL A 87 -0.86 15.97 -4.14
N ILE A 88 -0.88 16.12 -5.46
CA ILE A 88 -0.85 15.00 -6.42
C ILE A 88 0.40 14.15 -6.20
N ALA A 89 1.58 14.76 -6.07
CA ALA A 89 2.82 14.03 -5.79
C ALA A 89 2.77 13.27 -4.46
N GLY A 90 2.25 13.90 -3.41
CA GLY A 90 2.05 13.27 -2.09
C GLY A 90 1.07 12.08 -2.15
N THR A 91 -0.10 12.28 -2.76
CA THR A 91 -1.10 11.23 -2.95
C THR A 91 -0.56 10.05 -3.75
N SER A 92 0.27 10.30 -4.76
CA SER A 92 0.92 9.24 -5.54
C SER A 92 1.85 8.37 -4.68
N LEU A 93 2.62 8.97 -3.77
CA LEU A 93 3.46 8.22 -2.82
C LEU A 93 2.61 7.39 -1.84
N ILE A 94 1.54 7.99 -1.31
CA ILE A 94 0.57 7.34 -0.42
C ILE A 94 -0.06 6.12 -1.12
N LEU A 95 -0.55 6.27 -2.35
CA LEU A 95 -1.09 5.17 -3.16
C LEU A 95 -0.08 4.03 -3.28
N ARG A 96 1.17 4.33 -3.64
CA ARG A 96 2.21 3.31 -3.82
C ARG A 96 2.52 2.55 -2.53
N ASP A 97 2.67 3.26 -1.42
CA ASP A 97 3.08 2.64 -0.16
C ASP A 97 1.90 1.95 0.55
N SER A 98 0.65 2.38 0.31
CA SER A 98 -0.55 1.71 0.80
C SER A 98 -0.61 0.24 0.39
N PHE A 99 -0.28 -0.09 -0.87
CA PHE A 99 -0.35 -1.47 -1.35
C PHE A 99 0.71 -2.36 -0.69
N LYS A 100 1.91 -1.82 -0.45
CA LYS A 100 2.97 -2.57 0.26
C LYS A 100 2.56 -2.88 1.69
N ILE A 101 1.94 -1.92 2.37
CA ILE A 101 1.41 -2.11 3.72
C ILE A 101 0.27 -3.12 3.71
N TYR A 102 -0.65 -3.05 2.74
CA TYR A 102 -1.71 -4.03 2.55
C TYR A 102 -1.18 -5.45 2.37
N ARG A 103 -0.17 -5.65 1.51
CA ARG A 103 0.48 -6.96 1.36
C ARG A 103 1.11 -7.46 2.66
N MET A 104 1.76 -6.57 3.41
CA MET A 104 2.33 -6.91 4.71
C MET A 104 1.25 -7.34 5.70
N ILE A 105 0.11 -6.63 5.75
CA ILE A 105 -1.04 -7.03 6.57
C ILE A 105 -1.54 -8.41 6.13
N ASN A 106 -1.77 -8.65 4.84
CA ASN A 106 -2.26 -9.93 4.34
C ASN A 106 -1.33 -11.10 4.71
N ASP A 107 -0.02 -10.94 4.53
CA ASP A 107 0.95 -11.96 4.95
C ASP A 107 0.91 -12.23 6.44
N GLY A 108 0.77 -11.17 7.25
CA GLY A 108 0.60 -11.28 8.70
C GLY A 108 -0.72 -11.96 9.09
N ILE A 109 -1.81 -11.71 8.34
CA ILE A 109 -3.10 -12.37 8.56
C ILE A 109 -3.03 -13.85 8.23
N ILE A 110 -2.39 -14.24 7.13
CA ILE A 110 -2.23 -15.66 6.82
C ILE A 110 -1.38 -16.33 7.91
N ARG A 111 -0.29 -15.70 8.35
CA ARG A 111 0.51 -16.23 9.45
C ARG A 111 -0.26 -16.31 10.77
N LEU A 112 -1.14 -15.34 11.04
CA LEU A 112 -2.01 -15.33 12.22
C LEU A 112 -2.99 -16.50 12.17
N ILE A 113 -3.56 -16.81 11.01
CA ILE A 113 -4.45 -17.97 10.82
C ILE A 113 -3.70 -19.28 11.05
N ASP A 114 -2.47 -19.39 10.52
CA ASP A 114 -1.62 -20.59 10.70
C ASP A 114 -1.36 -20.90 12.19
N LEU A 115 -1.32 -19.87 13.05
CA LEU A 115 -1.07 -20.01 14.49
C LEU A 115 -2.36 -20.06 15.34
N PHE A 116 -3.49 -19.62 14.80
CA PHE A 116 -4.66 -19.24 15.58
C PHE A 116 -5.20 -20.35 16.50
N PHE A 117 -5.24 -21.59 16.00
CA PHE A 117 -5.81 -22.73 16.72
C PHE A 117 -4.88 -23.32 17.79
N GLU A 118 -3.66 -22.80 17.91
CA GLU A 118 -2.71 -23.14 18.97
C GLU A 118 -2.67 -22.07 20.08
N MET A 119 -3.28 -20.91 19.85
CA MET A 119 -3.25 -19.78 20.77
C MET A 119 -4.14 -19.99 22.00
N GLY A 120 -3.65 -19.54 23.17
CA GLY A 120 -4.48 -19.45 24.37
C GLY A 120 -5.63 -18.44 24.21
N LYS A 121 -6.71 -18.60 24.99
CA LYS A 121 -7.95 -17.82 24.87
C LYS A 121 -7.76 -16.31 24.69
N ILE A 122 -6.87 -15.69 25.48
CA ILE A 122 -6.62 -14.24 25.44
C ILE A 122 -6.03 -13.83 24.09
N ASN A 123 -5.06 -14.59 23.59
CA ASN A 123 -4.41 -14.29 22.31
C ASN A 123 -5.33 -14.61 21.15
N ALA A 124 -6.08 -15.71 21.20
CA ALA A 124 -7.11 -16.05 20.20
C ALA A 124 -8.15 -14.92 20.06
N MET A 125 -8.66 -14.37 21.18
CA MET A 125 -9.61 -13.25 21.15
C MET A 125 -8.98 -11.98 20.54
N LYS A 126 -7.73 -11.65 20.87
CA LYS A 126 -7.02 -10.51 20.27
C LYS A 126 -6.77 -10.71 18.77
N SER A 127 -6.35 -11.90 18.37
CA SER A 127 -6.10 -12.28 16.98
C SER A 127 -7.37 -12.20 16.13
N LEU A 128 -8.51 -12.56 16.71
CA LEU A 128 -9.81 -12.42 16.07
C LEU A 128 -10.15 -10.96 15.77
N GLU A 129 -9.87 -10.04 16.70
CA GLU A 129 -10.07 -8.60 16.46
C GLU A 129 -9.11 -8.05 15.39
N ILE A 130 -7.86 -8.53 15.35
CA ILE A 130 -6.89 -8.20 14.30
C ILE A 130 -7.40 -8.68 12.93
N TYR A 131 -7.94 -9.89 12.85
CA TYR A 131 -8.53 -10.46 11.65
C TYR A 131 -9.71 -9.61 11.13
N LYS A 132 -10.68 -9.31 12.00
CA LYS A 132 -11.83 -8.45 11.66
C LYS A 132 -11.39 -7.08 11.16
N ARG A 133 -10.39 -6.49 11.81
CA ARG A 133 -9.84 -5.19 11.41
C ARG A 133 -9.22 -5.26 10.01
N ALA A 134 -8.52 -6.33 9.65
CA ALA A 134 -7.92 -6.46 8.33
C ALA A 134 -8.96 -6.41 7.20
N THR A 135 -10.12 -7.05 7.38
CA THR A 135 -11.23 -6.97 6.43
C THR A 135 -11.71 -5.52 6.24
N SER A 136 -11.99 -4.81 7.34
CA SER A 136 -12.40 -3.40 7.27
C SER A 136 -11.33 -2.51 6.64
N GLN A 137 -10.05 -2.80 6.88
CA GLN A 137 -8.95 -2.03 6.29
C GLN A 137 -8.79 -2.26 4.79
N GLY A 138 -9.12 -3.46 4.29
CA GLY A 138 -9.20 -3.71 2.86
C GLY A 138 -10.32 -2.90 2.21
N ASP A 139 -11.51 -2.86 2.84
CA ASP A 139 -12.64 -2.04 2.36
C ASP A 139 -12.30 -0.55 2.33
N ASP A 140 -11.67 -0.04 3.40
CA ASP A 140 -11.22 1.36 3.48
C ASP A 140 -10.20 1.69 2.37
N LEU A 141 -9.28 0.76 2.08
CA LEU A 141 -8.29 0.91 1.02
C LEU A 141 -8.93 0.89 -0.38
N GLU A 142 -9.88 -0.01 -0.63
CA GLU A 142 -10.62 -0.05 -1.89
C GLU A 142 -11.41 1.25 -2.10
N ARG A 143 -12.05 1.77 -1.05
CA ARG A 143 -12.71 3.09 -1.07
C ARG A 143 -11.71 4.18 -1.42
N PHE A 144 -10.55 4.22 -0.77
CA PHE A 144 -9.51 5.20 -1.04
C PHE A 144 -9.07 5.18 -2.52
N TYR A 145 -8.78 4.00 -3.06
CA TYR A 145 -8.44 3.83 -4.48
C TYR A 145 -9.54 4.32 -5.41
N ARG A 146 -10.81 4.00 -5.10
CA ARG A 146 -11.97 4.45 -5.88
C ARG A 146 -12.09 5.98 -5.89
N THR A 147 -11.88 6.65 -4.76
CA THR A 147 -11.92 8.12 -4.68
C THR A 147 -10.77 8.73 -5.46
N THR A 148 -9.54 8.23 -5.28
CA THR A 148 -8.36 8.77 -5.95
C THR A 148 -8.42 8.57 -7.47
N ASN A 149 -8.99 7.45 -7.94
CA ASN A 149 -9.14 7.17 -9.37
C ASN A 149 -10.10 8.14 -10.10
N GLN A 150 -10.89 8.94 -9.37
CA GLN A 150 -11.72 9.99 -9.96
C GLN A 150 -10.91 11.20 -10.42
N TRP A 151 -9.69 11.37 -9.90
CA TRP A 151 -8.82 12.49 -10.23
C TRP A 151 -8.27 12.28 -11.64
N SER A 152 -8.21 13.34 -12.43
CA SER A 152 -7.79 13.26 -13.84
C SER A 152 -6.37 12.70 -14.00
N GLN A 153 -5.50 12.93 -13.02
CA GLN A 153 -4.11 12.48 -13.00
C GLN A 153 -3.96 10.99 -12.68
N PHE A 154 -4.96 10.39 -12.01
CA PHE A 154 -4.90 9.00 -11.55
C PHE A 154 -5.87 8.06 -12.29
N ARG A 155 -6.70 8.58 -13.19
CA ARG A 155 -7.75 7.80 -13.89
C ARG A 155 -7.24 6.57 -14.66
N ASP A 156 -6.03 6.67 -15.22
CA ASP A 156 -5.43 5.60 -16.03
C ASP A 156 -4.55 4.65 -15.18
N VAL A 157 -4.56 4.83 -13.85
CA VAL A 157 -3.76 4.03 -12.92
C VAL A 157 -4.50 2.75 -12.61
N LYS A 158 -3.92 1.61 -13.01
CA LYS A 158 -4.48 0.30 -12.67
C LYS A 158 -4.20 0.00 -11.20
N MET A 159 -5.22 0.19 -10.37
CA MET A 159 -5.16 -0.15 -8.95
C MET A 159 -5.18 -1.69 -8.78
N PRO A 160 -4.44 -2.23 -7.79
CA PRO A 160 -4.46 -3.66 -7.50
C PRO A 160 -5.82 -4.09 -6.95
N ASN A 161 -6.21 -5.33 -7.24
CA ASN A 161 -7.41 -5.91 -6.64
C ASN A 161 -7.17 -6.15 -5.15
N ILE A 162 -8.12 -5.74 -4.32
CA ILE A 162 -8.10 -5.96 -2.88
C ILE A 162 -8.97 -7.19 -2.62
N GLU A 163 -8.37 -8.21 -2.02
CA GLU A 163 -9.04 -9.45 -1.65
C GLU A 163 -9.04 -9.57 -0.13
N ASN A 164 -10.23 -9.43 0.44
CA ASN A 164 -10.38 -9.58 1.88
C ASN A 164 -10.32 -11.05 2.30
N PRO A 165 -9.85 -11.33 3.52
CA PRO A 165 -9.95 -12.66 4.10
C PRO A 165 -11.41 -13.16 4.07
N PRO A 166 -11.65 -14.45 3.84
CA PRO A 166 -12.99 -14.99 3.70
C PRO A 166 -13.80 -14.83 5.01
N SER A 167 -14.97 -14.20 4.91
CA SER A 167 -15.86 -13.99 6.06
C SER A 167 -16.44 -15.31 6.60
N SER A 168 -16.58 -16.33 5.75
CA SER A 168 -17.04 -17.66 6.16
C SER A 168 -16.12 -18.31 7.21
N PHE A 169 -14.83 -17.98 7.18
CA PHE A 169 -13.85 -18.51 8.14
C PHE A 169 -13.93 -17.82 9.51
N LEU A 170 -14.51 -16.61 9.55
CA LEU A 170 -14.66 -15.84 10.78
C LEU A 170 -15.45 -16.62 11.84
N GLN A 171 -16.55 -17.26 11.45
CA GLN A 171 -17.41 -18.00 12.37
C GLN A 171 -16.64 -19.12 13.08
N THR A 172 -15.82 -19.87 12.34
CA THR A 172 -14.98 -20.93 12.89
C THR A 172 -13.97 -20.39 13.91
N MET A 173 -13.36 -19.24 13.60
CA MET A 173 -12.44 -18.58 14.53
C MET A 173 -13.15 -18.08 15.80
N GLU A 174 -14.37 -17.56 15.68
CA GLU A 174 -15.19 -17.10 16.82
C GLU A 174 -15.59 -18.24 17.74
N GLU A 175 -15.97 -19.38 17.17
CA GLU A 175 -16.31 -20.59 17.92
C GLU A 175 -15.11 -21.13 18.70
N TYR A 176 -13.94 -21.20 18.05
CA TYR A 176 -12.69 -21.58 18.73
C TYR A 176 -12.33 -20.62 19.85
N ALA A 177 -12.32 -19.30 19.60
CA ALA A 177 -11.94 -18.32 20.61
C ALA A 177 -12.87 -18.33 21.85
N ARG A 178 -14.14 -18.68 21.66
CA ARG A 178 -15.11 -18.85 22.75
C ARG A 178 -14.86 -20.12 23.56
N GLY A 179 -14.53 -21.22 22.88
CA GLY A 179 -14.30 -22.54 23.47
C GLY A 179 -12.89 -22.77 24.02
N ALA A 180 -11.91 -21.94 23.64
CA ALA A 180 -10.53 -22.06 24.09
C ALA A 180 -10.43 -21.99 25.62
N SER A 181 -9.71 -22.95 26.21
CA SER A 181 -9.38 -22.97 27.64
C SER A 181 -8.48 -21.78 27.99
N ALA A 182 -8.56 -21.31 29.24
CA ALA A 182 -7.67 -20.27 29.75
C ALA A 182 -6.19 -20.72 29.78
N GLU A 183 -5.97 -22.03 29.76
CA GLU A 183 -4.66 -22.66 29.72
C GLU A 183 -4.43 -23.24 28.32
N GLY A 184 -3.53 -22.62 27.54
CA GLY A 184 -2.93 -23.27 26.38
C GLY A 184 -2.20 -24.53 26.84
N GLY A 185 -2.39 -25.63 26.12
CA GLY A 185 -2.02 -26.98 26.54
C GLY A 185 -0.58 -27.11 27.05
N GLY A 186 -0.45 -27.30 28.36
CA GLY A 186 0.70 -27.88 29.03
C GLY A 186 0.24 -29.05 29.91
N GLY A 187 -0.38 -30.06 29.31
CA GLY A 187 -0.87 -31.26 30.00
C GLY A 187 -0.24 -32.54 29.45
N GLY A 188 0.64 -33.17 30.24
CA GLY A 188 1.06 -34.58 30.13
C GLY A 188 2.53 -34.79 30.52
N GLY A 189 2.91 -35.59 31.52
CA GLY A 189 2.22 -36.50 32.46
C GLY A 189 3.01 -36.56 33.79
N GLY A 190 2.61 -37.25 34.86
CA GLY A 190 1.74 -38.40 34.99
C GLY A 190 2.56 -39.63 35.44
N GLY A 191 2.56 -39.94 36.73
CA GLY A 191 2.73 -41.31 37.26
C GLY A 191 3.95 -41.59 38.15
N GLY A 192 3.68 -42.19 39.31
CA GLY A 192 4.59 -43.11 40.01
C GLY A 192 5.16 -42.60 41.32
#